data_AF-A0A7J0FD63-F1
#
_entry.id   AF-A0A7J0FD63-F1
#
_cell.length_a   1.000
_cell.length_b   1.000
_cell.length_c   1.000
_cell.angle_alpha   90.00
_cell.angle_beta   90.00
_cell.angle_gamma   90.00
#
_symmetry.space_group_name_H-M   'P 1'
#
loop_
_entity.id
_entity.type
_entity.pdbx_description
1 polymer ?
#
loop_
_entity_poly.entity_id
_entity_poly.type
_entity_poly.pdbx_seq_one_letter_code
_entity_poly.pdbx_strand_id
1 'polypeptide(L)'
;MYGATIRVLENMVEAGTSNSIRGEAGGALIAMRSFEFIFILYLMHKIMGITDLLCRALQQKSLDILNAMDLVSTTKAFLQTLRVDGFDILLKHVESICTQYDIDLPIMCARYKEATGRSCQQRDHITVEHHYRFDIFNTIIDLQLAEINNRFNEGAMELLILSSALEPKDGFKSLKIDKIYNLADKFYPVDFTKQEMHYLRYQLEHYEVDVPHHQEFQNVSTISELCRRLVETNKSQHYYLIDRLIRLVLTLPVTTATTERAFSAMKHVKTALRNKMEDEFLADSMIVYIERELSEPIDSDSIVDDFYSMKKPSGTTSIGIFS
;
A
#
# COMPACT_ATOMS: atom_id res chain seq x y z
N MET A 1 26.42 5.11 -2.72
CA MET A 1 25.73 6.31 -2.18
C MET A 1 26.20 6.67 -0.78
N TYR A 2 26.25 5.72 0.18
CA TYR A 2 26.61 6.00 1.58
C TYR A 2 27.85 6.90 1.78
N GLY A 3 29.01 6.55 1.20
CA GLY A 3 30.22 7.37 1.33
C GLY A 3 30.12 8.78 0.73
N ALA A 4 29.32 8.98 -0.32
CA ALA A 4 29.07 10.31 -0.87
C ALA A 4 28.22 11.15 0.09
N THR A 5 27.20 10.54 0.71
CA THR A 5 26.35 11.20 1.72
C THR A 5 27.15 11.61 2.95
N ILE A 6 28.04 10.73 3.45
CA ILE A 6 28.94 11.05 4.56
C ILE A 6 29.81 12.28 4.24
N ARG A 7 30.43 12.32 3.06
CA ARG A 7 31.25 13.47 2.63
C ARG A 7 30.45 14.77 2.51
N VAL A 8 29.20 14.69 2.04
CA VAL A 8 28.32 15.86 1.97
C VAL A 8 27.97 16.36 3.37
N LEU A 9 27.68 15.46 4.31
CA LEU A 9 27.39 15.81 5.70
C LEU A 9 28.61 16.42 6.40
N GLU A 10 29.81 15.85 6.20
CA GLU A 10 31.08 16.43 6.68
C GLU A 10 31.27 17.86 6.18
N ASN A 11 31.11 18.07 4.86
CA ASN A 11 31.20 19.39 4.27
C ASN A 11 30.16 20.36 4.84
N MET A 12 28.94 19.90 5.14
CA MET A 12 27.89 20.73 5.75
C MET A 12 28.19 21.08 7.21
N VAL A 13 28.84 20.18 7.96
CA VAL A 13 29.30 20.45 9.33
C VAL A 13 30.43 21.50 9.33
N GLU A 14 31.34 21.42 8.36
CA GLU A 14 32.49 22.33 8.26
C GLU A 14 32.14 23.69 7.64
N ALA A 15 31.36 23.70 6.56
CA ALA A 15 31.09 24.87 5.72
C ALA A 15 29.62 25.32 5.69
N GLY A 16 28.77 24.80 6.59
CA GLY A 16 27.35 25.15 6.65
C GLY A 16 27.11 26.64 6.92
N THR A 17 26.15 27.25 6.21
CA THR A 17 25.85 28.68 6.27
C THR A 17 25.18 29.13 7.57
N SER A 18 24.59 28.21 8.33
CA SER A 18 23.89 28.46 9.60
C SER A 18 24.29 27.44 10.66
N ASN A 19 24.34 27.87 11.93
CA ASN A 19 24.59 26.99 13.06
C ASN A 19 23.55 25.87 13.20
N SER A 20 22.30 26.09 12.77
CA SER A 20 21.28 25.01 12.76
C SER A 20 21.62 23.94 11.72
N ILE A 21 22.00 24.33 10.49
CA ILE A 21 22.41 23.39 9.44
C ILE A 21 23.61 22.56 9.88
N ARG A 22 24.60 23.19 10.52
CA ARG A 22 25.79 22.50 11.05
C ARG A 22 25.43 21.52 12.17
N GLY A 23 24.51 21.91 13.06
CA GLY A 23 24.01 21.05 14.14
C GLY A 23 23.20 19.86 13.62
N GLU A 24 22.29 20.08 12.67
CA GLU A 24 21.49 19.02 12.04
C GLU A 24 22.36 18.04 11.24
N ALA A 25 23.28 18.56 10.43
CA ALA A 25 24.23 17.74 9.69
C ALA A 25 25.14 16.94 10.64
N GLY A 26 25.57 17.54 11.75
CA GLY A 26 26.36 16.86 12.78
C GLY A 26 25.58 15.72 13.45
N GLY A 27 24.33 15.97 13.84
CA GLY A 27 23.46 14.94 14.40
C GLY A 27 23.19 13.79 13.43
N ALA A 28 22.90 14.10 12.16
CA ALA A 28 22.72 13.11 11.11
C ALA A 28 23.99 12.29 10.86
N LEU A 29 25.17 12.94 10.87
CA LEU A 29 26.46 12.26 10.69
C LEU A 29 26.73 11.27 11.83
N ILE A 30 26.46 11.66 13.09
CA ILE A 30 26.59 10.77 14.26
C ILE A 30 25.66 9.56 14.12
N ALA A 31 24.39 9.79 13.78
CA ALA A 31 23.43 8.70 13.58
C ALA A 31 23.86 7.76 12.45
N MET A 32 24.30 8.31 11.31
CA MET A 32 24.73 7.54 10.15
C MET A 32 26.03 6.76 10.39
N ARG A 33 26.87 7.20 11.32
CA ARG A 33 28.10 6.52 11.76
C ARG A 33 27.88 5.64 13.00
N SER A 34 26.65 5.21 13.26
CA SER A 34 26.36 4.22 14.30
C SER A 34 26.27 2.82 13.70
N PHE A 35 26.71 1.81 14.46
CA PHE A 35 26.53 0.40 14.08
C PHE A 35 25.05 0.07 13.83
N GLU A 36 24.16 0.55 14.70
CA GLU A 36 22.72 0.32 14.61
C GLU A 36 22.15 0.80 13.28
N PHE A 37 22.51 2.01 12.84
CA PHE A 37 22.05 2.55 11.55
C PHE A 37 22.54 1.69 10.37
N ILE A 38 23.81 1.29 10.37
CA ILE A 38 24.36 0.45 9.30
C ILE A 38 23.67 -0.91 9.28
N PHE A 39 23.46 -1.52 10.44
CA PHE A 39 22.75 -2.79 10.57
C PHE A 39 21.34 -2.72 9.99
N ILE A 40 20.55 -1.72 10.42
CA ILE A 40 19.18 -1.51 9.94
C ILE A 40 19.17 -1.21 8.44
N LEU A 41 20.08 -0.37 7.95
CA LEU A 41 20.17 -0.01 6.53
C LEU A 41 20.37 -1.25 5.65
N TYR A 42 21.32 -2.11 6.01
CA TYR A 42 21.60 -3.33 5.24
C TYR A 42 20.50 -4.39 5.39
N LEU A 43 19.87 -4.50 6.56
CA LEU A 43 18.71 -5.36 6.78
C LEU A 43 17.56 -4.93 5.87
N MET A 44 17.20 -3.65 5.90
CA MET A 44 16.15 -3.09 5.05
C MET A 44 16.49 -3.24 3.58
N HIS A 45 17.73 -2.99 3.17
CA HIS A 45 18.16 -3.22 1.78
C HIS A 45 17.96 -4.67 1.35
N LYS A 46 18.27 -5.66 2.21
CA LYS A 46 18.06 -7.07 1.89
C LYS A 46 16.59 -7.44 1.82
N ILE A 47 15.78 -7.02 2.78
CA ILE A 47 14.34 -7.27 2.80
C ILE A 47 13.68 -6.65 1.57
N MET A 48 13.96 -5.37 1.28
CA MET A 48 13.44 -4.69 0.10
C MET A 48 13.90 -5.36 -1.20
N GLY A 49 15.14 -5.84 -1.26
CA GLY A 49 15.62 -6.58 -2.42
C GLY A 49 14.88 -7.91 -2.65
N ILE A 50 14.49 -8.60 -1.58
CA ILE A 50 13.69 -9.83 -1.67
C ILE A 50 12.25 -9.51 -2.12
N THR A 51 11.65 -8.44 -1.59
CA THR A 51 10.25 -8.09 -1.89
C THR A 51 10.06 -7.30 -3.18
N ASP A 52 11.11 -6.70 -3.75
CA ASP A 52 11.05 -5.84 -4.94
C ASP A 52 10.36 -6.53 -6.13
N LEU A 53 10.70 -7.80 -6.40
CA LEU A 53 10.11 -8.53 -7.52
C LEU A 53 8.59 -8.70 -7.36
N LEU A 54 8.13 -9.06 -6.17
CA LEU A 54 6.71 -9.17 -5.86
C LEU A 54 6.03 -7.79 -5.95
N CYS A 55 6.63 -6.75 -5.37
CA CYS A 55 6.09 -5.38 -5.43
C CYS A 55 5.89 -4.91 -6.87
N ARG A 56 6.89 -5.10 -7.73
CA ARG A 56 6.79 -4.74 -9.16
C ARG A 56 5.70 -5.53 -9.87
N ALA A 57 5.62 -6.84 -9.63
CA ALA A 57 4.58 -7.67 -10.25
C ALA A 57 3.17 -7.20 -9.84
N LEU A 58 2.96 -6.91 -8.55
CA LEU A 58 1.68 -6.41 -8.04
C LEU A 58 1.31 -5.01 -8.56
N GLN A 59 2.29 -4.23 -9.01
CA GLN A 59 2.08 -2.91 -9.61
C GLN A 59 1.82 -2.96 -11.12
N GLN A 60 1.96 -4.12 -11.78
CA GLN A 60 1.70 -4.24 -13.22
C GLN A 60 0.20 -4.14 -13.55
N LYS A 61 -0.12 -3.39 -14.62
CA LYS A 61 -1.50 -3.18 -15.10
C LYS A 61 -2.19 -4.48 -15.53
N SER A 62 -1.41 -5.45 -16.02
CA SER A 62 -1.86 -6.80 -16.33
C SER A 62 -1.30 -7.75 -15.27
N LEU A 63 -1.89 -7.75 -14.08
CA LEU A 63 -1.53 -8.74 -13.08
C LEU A 63 -1.88 -10.14 -13.63
N ASP A 64 -0.91 -11.04 -13.63
CA ASP A 64 -1.16 -12.47 -13.81
C ASP A 64 -1.21 -13.07 -12.41
N ILE A 65 -2.42 -13.38 -11.95
CA ILE A 65 -2.68 -13.82 -10.58
C ILE A 65 -1.97 -15.14 -10.26
N LEU A 66 -1.80 -16.04 -11.24
CA LEU A 66 -1.10 -17.31 -11.03
C LEU A 66 0.40 -17.07 -10.86
N ASN A 67 1.00 -16.28 -11.74
CA ASN A 67 2.42 -15.91 -11.60
C ASN A 67 2.68 -15.06 -10.35
N ALA A 68 1.74 -14.18 -9.98
CA ALA A 68 1.82 -13.42 -8.73
C ALA A 68 1.81 -14.34 -7.51
N MET A 69 1.14 -15.49 -7.58
CA MET A 69 1.12 -16.46 -6.50
C MET A 69 2.42 -17.21 -6.29
N ASP A 70 3.07 -17.57 -7.40
CA ASP A 70 4.41 -18.12 -7.35
C ASP A 70 5.38 -17.08 -6.77
N LEU A 71 5.21 -15.80 -7.10
CA LEU A 71 5.99 -14.70 -6.51
C LEU A 71 5.73 -14.52 -5.01
N VAL A 72 4.48 -14.60 -4.54
CA VAL A 72 4.17 -14.56 -3.11
C VAL A 72 4.85 -15.71 -2.37
N SER A 73 4.75 -16.93 -2.92
CA SER A 73 5.31 -18.15 -2.30
C SER A 73 6.84 -18.11 -2.27
N THR A 74 7.47 -17.72 -3.36
CA THR A 74 8.94 -17.59 -3.45
C THR A 74 9.46 -16.46 -2.55
N THR A 75 8.76 -15.32 -2.47
CA THR A 75 9.10 -14.22 -1.56
C THR A 75 9.06 -14.67 -0.10
N LYS A 76 8.00 -15.39 0.30
CA LYS A 76 7.89 -15.97 1.66
C LYS A 76 9.04 -16.94 1.94
N ALA A 77 9.38 -17.81 0.98
CA ALA A 77 10.47 -18.75 1.12
C ALA A 77 11.82 -18.04 1.31
N PHE A 78 12.12 -17.01 0.52
CA PHE A 78 13.36 -16.24 0.66
C PHE A 78 13.45 -15.48 1.98
N LEU A 79 12.34 -14.90 2.47
CA LEU A 79 12.30 -14.26 3.79
C LEU A 79 12.53 -15.29 4.91
N GLN A 80 11.97 -16.49 4.80
CA GLN A 80 12.23 -17.57 5.76
C GLN A 80 13.69 -18.04 5.74
N THR A 81 14.28 -18.21 4.56
CA THR A 81 15.71 -18.54 4.44
C THR A 81 16.58 -17.41 5.03
N LEU A 82 16.25 -16.14 4.77
CA LEU A 82 16.95 -15.01 5.37
C LEU A 82 16.84 -15.05 6.90
N ARG A 83 15.68 -15.39 7.45
CA ARG A 83 15.46 -15.49 8.90
C ARG A 83 16.33 -16.57 9.56
N VAL A 84 16.41 -17.75 8.95
CA VAL A 84 17.12 -18.90 9.54
C VAL A 84 18.63 -18.79 9.38
N ASP A 85 19.10 -18.50 8.16
CA ASP A 85 20.52 -18.60 7.80
C ASP A 85 21.18 -17.25 7.51
N GLY A 86 20.40 -16.17 7.44
CA GLY A 86 20.87 -14.88 6.92
C GLY A 86 21.56 -13.98 7.94
N PHE A 87 21.36 -14.19 9.24
CA PHE A 87 21.87 -13.30 10.29
C PHE A 87 23.40 -13.19 10.25
N ASP A 88 24.12 -14.31 10.29
CA ASP A 88 25.58 -14.32 10.35
C ASP A 88 26.21 -13.73 9.08
N ILE A 89 25.57 -13.93 7.93
CA ILE A 89 26.00 -13.38 6.64
C ILE A 89 25.84 -11.85 6.64
N LEU A 90 24.69 -11.36 7.11
CA LEU A 90 24.43 -9.93 7.21
C LEU A 90 25.37 -9.28 8.21
N LEU A 91 25.57 -9.89 9.37
CA LEU A 91 26.43 -9.37 10.43
C LEU A 91 27.88 -9.21 9.94
N LYS A 92 28.45 -10.24 9.31
CA LYS A 92 29.81 -10.17 8.73
C LYS A 92 29.95 -9.03 7.71
N HIS A 93 28.91 -8.81 6.90
CA HIS A 93 28.93 -7.73 5.92
C HIS A 93 28.87 -6.36 6.59
N VAL A 94 28.03 -6.21 7.63
CA VAL A 94 27.94 -4.99 8.44
C VAL A 94 29.26 -4.70 9.14
N GLU A 95 29.89 -5.70 9.76
CA GLU A 95 31.20 -5.58 10.43
C GLU A 95 32.30 -5.11 9.47
N SER A 96 32.34 -5.66 8.25
CA SER A 96 33.27 -5.24 7.20
C SER A 96 33.09 -3.77 6.82
N ILE A 97 31.84 -3.33 6.65
CA ILE A 97 31.53 -1.93 6.33
C ILE A 97 31.87 -1.00 7.51
N CYS A 98 31.53 -1.38 8.74
CA CYS A 98 31.87 -0.58 9.91
C CYS A 98 33.39 -0.40 10.04
N THR A 99 34.16 -1.47 9.80
CA THR A 99 35.64 -1.40 9.78
C THR A 99 36.16 -0.47 8.68
N GLN A 100 35.53 -0.49 7.50
CA GLN A 100 35.91 0.38 6.38
C GLN A 100 35.72 1.87 6.68
N TYR A 101 34.69 2.24 7.45
CA TYR A 101 34.37 3.63 7.79
C TYR A 101 34.78 4.03 9.21
N ASP A 102 35.60 3.22 9.88
CA ASP A 102 36.08 3.46 11.25
C ASP A 102 34.93 3.67 12.25
N ILE A 103 33.89 2.84 12.14
CA ILE A 103 32.73 2.83 13.04
C ILE A 103 32.97 1.79 14.14
N ASP A 104 32.78 2.20 15.39
CA ASP A 104 32.92 1.35 16.56
C ASP A 104 31.96 0.14 16.51
N LEU A 105 32.55 -1.06 16.64
CA LEU A 105 31.79 -2.30 16.72
C LEU A 105 31.33 -2.55 18.16
N PRO A 106 30.06 -2.93 18.38
CA PRO A 106 29.59 -3.26 19.70
C PRO A 106 30.11 -4.64 20.14
N ILE A 107 30.34 -4.81 21.44
CA ILE A 107 30.76 -6.09 22.00
C ILE A 107 29.54 -7.00 22.07
N MET A 108 29.45 -7.97 21.15
CA MET A 108 28.27 -8.86 21.00
C MET A 108 27.90 -9.63 22.27
N CYS A 109 28.91 -10.06 23.03
CA CYS A 109 28.71 -10.77 24.31
C CYS A 109 28.40 -9.84 25.49
N ALA A 110 28.48 -8.52 25.33
CA ALA A 110 28.16 -7.59 26.40
C ALA A 110 26.67 -7.59 26.70
N ARG A 111 26.34 -7.20 27.94
CA ARG A 111 24.95 -6.99 28.35
C ARG A 111 24.37 -5.80 27.59
N TYR A 112 23.25 -6.02 26.93
CA TYR A 112 22.47 -4.96 26.31
C TYR A 112 21.86 -4.05 27.39
N LYS A 113 21.93 -2.73 27.19
CA LYS A 113 21.34 -1.73 28.07
C LYS A 113 20.62 -0.70 27.22
N GLU A 114 19.30 -0.62 27.34
CA GLU A 114 18.52 0.45 26.69
C GLU A 114 18.90 1.81 27.28
N ALA A 115 19.13 2.81 26.42
CA ALA A 115 19.64 4.12 26.81
C ALA A 115 18.62 5.00 27.57
N THR A 116 17.34 4.60 27.68
CA THR A 116 16.28 5.38 28.32
C THR A 116 16.13 5.09 29.82
N GLY A 117 16.88 5.82 30.64
CA GLY A 117 16.47 6.44 31.93
C GLY A 117 15.83 5.65 33.08
N ARG A 118 15.47 4.36 32.95
CA ARG A 118 14.89 3.54 34.03
C ARG A 118 15.43 2.12 34.01
N SER A 119 16.74 2.00 34.23
CA SER A 119 17.50 0.75 34.16
C SER A 119 17.22 -0.29 35.27
N CYS A 120 16.06 -0.25 35.95
CA CYS A 120 15.84 -1.02 37.18
C CYS A 120 14.84 -2.19 37.06
N GLN A 121 14.31 -2.53 35.87
CA GLN A 121 13.31 -3.62 35.76
C GLN A 121 13.42 -4.55 34.54
N GLN A 122 14.58 -4.64 33.85
CA GLN A 122 14.76 -5.72 32.88
C GLN A 122 15.13 -7.03 33.62
N ARG A 123 14.25 -8.02 33.49
CA ARG A 123 14.29 -9.30 34.23
C ARG A 123 15.31 -10.32 33.67
N ASP A 124 15.91 -10.08 32.51
CA ASP A 124 16.80 -11.06 31.86
C ASP A 124 18.15 -10.49 31.40
N HIS A 125 19.18 -11.34 31.42
CA HIS A 125 20.53 -11.05 30.93
C HIS A 125 20.58 -11.10 29.39
N ILE A 126 19.99 -10.12 28.71
CA ILE A 126 20.00 -10.03 27.25
C ILE A 126 21.38 -9.54 26.76
N THR A 127 21.98 -10.24 25.79
CA THR A 127 23.23 -9.85 25.15
C THR A 127 22.97 -8.91 23.97
N VAL A 128 23.97 -8.13 23.56
CA VAL A 128 23.89 -7.28 22.36
C VAL A 128 23.57 -8.13 21.12
N GLU A 129 24.19 -9.30 20.98
CA GLU A 129 23.88 -10.22 19.87
C GLU A 129 22.40 -10.64 19.87
N HIS A 130 21.87 -10.98 21.05
CA HIS A 130 20.46 -11.36 21.17
C HIS A 130 19.55 -10.23 20.72
N HIS A 131 19.85 -8.99 21.13
CA HIS A 131 19.10 -7.83 20.72
C HIS A 131 19.06 -7.65 19.19
N TYR A 132 20.22 -7.66 18.53
CA TYR A 132 20.26 -7.50 17.08
C TYR A 132 19.65 -8.70 16.33
N ARG A 133 19.82 -9.93 16.83
CA ARG A 133 19.34 -11.14 16.16
C ARG A 133 17.84 -11.37 16.34
N PHE A 134 17.35 -11.29 17.57
CA PHE A 134 15.97 -11.66 17.88
C PHE A 134 15.06 -10.43 17.91
N ASP A 135 15.44 -9.38 18.64
CA ASP A 135 14.56 -8.22 18.83
C ASP A 135 14.44 -7.36 17.57
N ILE A 136 15.52 -7.27 16.77
CA ILE A 136 15.55 -6.50 15.52
C ILE A 136 15.39 -7.41 14.30
N PHE A 137 16.38 -8.26 14.00
CA PHE A 137 16.45 -8.98 12.73
C PHE A 137 15.26 -9.93 12.52
N ASN A 138 15.00 -10.83 13.48
CA ASN A 138 13.87 -11.74 13.39
C ASN A 138 12.55 -11.01 13.46
N THR A 139 12.37 -10.06 14.38
CA THR A 139 11.12 -9.28 14.50
C THR A 139 10.74 -8.59 13.19
N ILE A 140 11.70 -7.95 12.51
CA ILE A 140 11.41 -7.24 11.25
C ILE A 140 11.01 -8.24 10.16
N ILE A 141 11.71 -9.38 10.04
CA ILE A 141 11.38 -10.39 9.03
C ILE A 141 10.03 -11.05 9.33
N ASP A 142 9.74 -11.35 10.61
CA ASP A 142 8.49 -11.93 11.07
C ASP A 142 7.32 -10.99 10.81
N LEU A 143 7.50 -9.68 11.02
CA LEU A 143 6.52 -8.67 10.67
C LEU A 143 6.24 -8.66 9.16
N GLN A 144 7.28 -8.69 8.32
CA GLN A 144 7.10 -8.74 6.86
C GLN A 144 6.37 -10.00 6.42
N LEU A 145 6.71 -11.16 6.98
CA LEU A 145 6.02 -12.42 6.72
C LEU A 145 4.56 -12.37 7.15
N ALA A 146 4.27 -11.80 8.33
CA ALA A 146 2.91 -11.64 8.84
C ALA A 146 2.07 -10.74 7.92
N GLU A 147 2.61 -9.61 7.47
CA GLU A 147 1.92 -8.71 6.54
C GLU A 147 1.62 -9.37 5.19
N ILE A 148 2.59 -10.10 4.61
CA ILE A 148 2.36 -10.85 3.37
C ILE A 148 1.31 -11.95 3.59
N ASN A 149 1.34 -12.67 4.71
CA ASN A 149 0.35 -13.70 5.03
C ASN A 149 -1.05 -13.12 5.25
N ASN A 150 -1.16 -11.96 5.90
CA ASN A 150 -2.44 -11.29 6.13
C ASN A 150 -3.04 -10.80 4.81
N ARG A 151 -2.24 -10.13 3.98
CA ARG A 151 -2.66 -9.61 2.67
C ARG A 151 -3.01 -10.71 1.67
N PHE A 152 -2.23 -11.78 1.64
CA PHE A 152 -2.42 -12.93 0.74
C PHE A 152 -2.81 -14.18 1.53
N ASN A 153 -3.87 -14.03 2.33
CA ASN A 153 -4.49 -15.14 3.03
C ASN A 153 -5.29 -16.02 2.05
N GLU A 154 -5.70 -17.22 2.49
CA GLU A 154 -6.38 -18.20 1.63
C GLU A 154 -7.65 -17.64 0.98
N GLY A 155 -8.45 -16.84 1.71
CA GLY A 155 -9.66 -16.22 1.19
C GLY A 155 -9.38 -15.12 0.16
N ALA A 156 -8.42 -14.23 0.44
CA ALA A 156 -7.96 -13.22 -0.52
C ALA A 156 -7.39 -13.89 -1.78
N MET A 157 -6.74 -15.05 -1.62
CA MET A 157 -6.19 -15.78 -2.73
C MET A 157 -7.24 -16.44 -3.60
N GLU A 158 -8.21 -17.09 -2.97
CA GLU A 158 -9.34 -17.66 -3.67
C GLU A 158 -10.14 -16.58 -4.40
N LEU A 159 -10.38 -15.42 -3.78
CA LEU A 159 -11.03 -14.27 -4.41
C LEU A 159 -10.30 -13.85 -5.69
N LEU A 160 -8.97 -13.71 -5.65
CA LEU A 160 -8.17 -13.36 -6.82
C LEU A 160 -8.25 -14.46 -7.90
N ILE A 161 -8.10 -15.73 -7.53
CA ILE A 161 -8.17 -16.85 -8.48
C ILE A 161 -9.54 -16.90 -9.17
N LEU A 162 -10.63 -16.66 -8.44
CA LEU A 162 -11.97 -16.61 -9.02
C LEU A 162 -12.17 -15.35 -9.88
N SER A 163 -11.62 -14.21 -9.46
CA SER A 163 -11.64 -12.95 -10.23
C SER A 163 -10.90 -13.09 -11.56
N SER A 164 -9.84 -13.90 -11.62
CA SER A 164 -9.10 -14.18 -12.87
C SER A 164 -9.97 -14.81 -13.97
N ALA A 165 -11.08 -15.44 -13.62
CA ALA A 165 -12.02 -16.01 -14.58
C ALA A 165 -12.76 -14.92 -15.39
N LEU A 166 -12.78 -13.67 -14.92
CA LEU A 166 -13.34 -12.52 -15.65
C LEU A 166 -12.33 -11.85 -16.59
N GLU A 167 -11.05 -12.28 -16.58
CA GLU A 167 -10.04 -11.66 -17.44
C GLU A 167 -10.27 -12.02 -18.92
N PRO A 168 -10.33 -11.01 -19.80
CA PRO A 168 -10.56 -11.22 -21.23
C PRO A 168 -9.30 -11.70 -21.98
N LYS A 169 -8.17 -11.89 -21.28
CA LYS A 169 -6.88 -12.31 -21.86
C LYS A 169 -7.01 -13.60 -22.68
N ASP A 170 -6.18 -13.69 -23.72
CA ASP A 170 -6.10 -14.81 -24.65
C ASP A 170 -7.46 -15.21 -25.28
N GLY A 171 -8.39 -14.26 -25.42
CA GLY A 171 -9.73 -14.54 -25.96
C GLY A 171 -10.62 -15.26 -24.96
N PHE A 172 -10.62 -14.83 -23.69
CA PHE A 172 -11.46 -15.37 -22.61
C PHE A 172 -11.20 -16.86 -22.28
N LYS A 173 -10.00 -17.39 -22.51
CA LYS A 173 -9.66 -18.80 -22.18
C LYS A 173 -9.87 -19.16 -20.71
N SER A 174 -9.73 -18.19 -19.82
CA SER A 174 -9.89 -18.38 -18.37
C SER A 174 -11.35 -18.34 -17.91
N LEU A 175 -12.29 -17.96 -18.79
CA LEU A 175 -13.71 -17.86 -18.50
C LEU A 175 -14.25 -19.24 -18.12
N LYS A 176 -14.76 -19.34 -16.89
CA LYS A 176 -15.41 -20.54 -16.37
C LYS A 176 -16.62 -20.12 -15.56
N ILE A 177 -17.81 -20.50 -16.02
CA ILE A 177 -19.09 -20.15 -15.40
C ILE A 177 -19.09 -20.49 -13.91
N ASP A 178 -18.67 -21.71 -13.54
CA ASP A 178 -18.67 -22.15 -12.14
C ASP A 178 -17.76 -21.28 -11.24
N LYS A 179 -16.62 -20.82 -11.76
CA LYS A 179 -15.72 -19.92 -10.99
C LYS A 179 -16.36 -18.56 -10.76
N ILE A 180 -17.00 -17.99 -11.77
CA ILE A 180 -17.65 -16.67 -11.67
C ILE A 180 -18.91 -16.75 -10.79
N TYR A 181 -19.65 -17.84 -10.88
CA TYR A 181 -20.77 -18.11 -9.98
C TYR A 181 -20.30 -18.18 -8.52
N ASN A 182 -19.25 -18.98 -8.25
CA ASN A 182 -18.69 -19.10 -6.90
C ASN A 182 -18.11 -17.79 -6.38
N LEU A 183 -17.57 -16.93 -7.27
CA LEU A 183 -17.11 -15.59 -6.91
C LEU A 183 -18.24 -14.77 -6.29
N ALA A 184 -19.38 -14.69 -6.98
CA ALA A 184 -20.54 -13.96 -6.51
C ALA A 184 -21.13 -14.58 -5.23
N ASP A 185 -21.30 -15.90 -5.20
CA ASP A 185 -21.94 -16.62 -4.08
C ASP A 185 -21.13 -16.51 -2.78
N LYS A 186 -19.81 -16.70 -2.87
CA LYS A 186 -18.93 -16.81 -1.70
C LYS A 186 -18.44 -15.46 -1.18
N PHE A 187 -18.12 -14.52 -2.08
CA PHE A 187 -17.46 -13.27 -1.71
C PHE A 187 -18.38 -12.04 -1.73
N TYR A 188 -19.52 -12.12 -2.44
CA TYR A 188 -20.48 -11.01 -2.55
C TYR A 188 -21.92 -11.41 -2.17
N PRO A 189 -22.16 -12.16 -1.06
CA PRO A 189 -23.50 -12.66 -0.72
C PRO A 189 -24.51 -11.55 -0.36
N VAL A 190 -24.04 -10.34 -0.06
CA VAL A 190 -24.89 -9.18 0.26
C VAL A 190 -25.30 -8.42 -1.01
N ASP A 191 -24.50 -8.50 -2.07
CA ASP A 191 -24.70 -7.77 -3.33
C ASP A 191 -25.61 -8.50 -4.33
N PHE A 192 -25.87 -9.79 -4.07
CA PHE A 192 -26.69 -10.65 -4.90
C PHE A 192 -27.78 -11.36 -4.09
N THR A 193 -29.03 -11.18 -4.49
CA THR A 193 -30.14 -11.98 -3.96
C THR A 193 -30.12 -13.42 -4.49
N LYS A 194 -30.77 -14.35 -3.79
CA LYS A 194 -30.90 -15.75 -4.26
C LYS A 194 -31.55 -15.87 -5.64
N GLN A 195 -32.48 -14.98 -5.97
CA GLN A 195 -33.10 -14.93 -7.31
C GLN A 195 -32.11 -14.40 -8.36
N GLU A 196 -31.39 -13.32 -8.06
CA GLU A 196 -30.34 -12.81 -8.95
C GLU A 196 -29.24 -13.85 -9.19
N MET A 197 -28.85 -14.65 -8.19
CA MET A 197 -27.90 -15.75 -8.38
C MET A 197 -28.39 -16.79 -9.40
N HIS A 198 -29.70 -17.11 -9.40
CA HIS A 198 -30.27 -17.98 -10.42
C HIS A 198 -30.19 -17.37 -11.82
N TYR A 199 -30.50 -16.07 -11.95
CA TYR A 199 -30.40 -15.34 -13.23
C TYR A 199 -28.96 -15.13 -13.70
N LEU A 200 -28.01 -14.97 -12.78
CA LEU A 200 -26.59 -14.80 -13.07
C LEU A 200 -26.08 -15.99 -13.89
N ARG A 201 -26.49 -17.21 -13.54
CA ARG A 201 -26.06 -18.41 -14.27
C ARG A 201 -26.50 -18.40 -15.74
N TYR A 202 -27.75 -18.04 -16.02
CA TYR A 202 -28.22 -17.90 -17.41
C TYR A 202 -27.54 -16.74 -18.13
N GLN A 203 -27.31 -15.61 -17.47
CA GLN A 203 -26.55 -14.51 -18.07
C GLN A 203 -25.13 -14.96 -18.43
N LEU A 204 -24.46 -15.73 -17.58
CA LEU A 204 -23.12 -16.26 -17.82
C LEU A 204 -23.08 -17.23 -19.01
N GLU A 205 -24.07 -18.11 -19.14
CA GLU A 205 -24.20 -19.02 -20.29
C GLU A 205 -24.35 -18.25 -21.61
N HIS A 206 -25.17 -17.19 -21.62
CA HIS A 206 -25.30 -16.32 -22.80
C HIS A 206 -24.03 -15.49 -23.05
N TYR A 207 -23.38 -15.01 -21.99
CA TYR A 207 -22.18 -14.19 -22.06
C TYR A 207 -20.99 -14.94 -22.65
N GLU A 208 -20.81 -16.21 -22.26
CA GLU A 208 -19.74 -17.10 -22.77
C GLU A 208 -19.83 -17.29 -24.29
N VAL A 209 -21.04 -17.25 -24.85
CA VAL A 209 -21.24 -17.37 -26.30
C VAL A 209 -21.17 -16.01 -27.01
N ASP A 210 -21.79 -14.96 -26.47
CA ASP A 210 -21.88 -13.64 -27.14
C ASP A 210 -20.55 -12.88 -27.09
N VAL A 211 -20.02 -12.62 -25.90
CA VAL A 211 -18.95 -11.63 -25.71
C VAL A 211 -17.61 -12.06 -26.33
N PRO A 212 -17.12 -13.31 -26.16
CA PRO A 212 -15.87 -13.74 -26.77
C PRO A 212 -15.89 -13.72 -28.31
N HIS A 213 -17.05 -13.90 -28.94
CA HIS A 213 -17.20 -13.93 -30.41
C HIS A 213 -17.50 -12.56 -31.01
N HIS A 214 -17.76 -11.54 -30.19
CA HIS A 214 -18.13 -10.21 -30.64
C HIS A 214 -16.90 -9.37 -31.02
N GLN A 215 -16.94 -8.72 -32.19
CA GLN A 215 -15.78 -8.03 -32.79
C GLN A 215 -15.17 -6.96 -31.87
N GLU A 216 -16.00 -6.18 -31.16
CA GLU A 216 -15.56 -5.14 -30.21
C GLU A 216 -14.75 -5.65 -29.01
N PHE A 217 -14.76 -6.96 -28.74
CA PHE A 217 -14.10 -7.56 -27.56
C PHE A 217 -12.81 -8.32 -27.87
N GLN A 218 -12.43 -8.48 -29.15
CA GLN A 218 -11.28 -9.31 -29.54
C GLN A 218 -9.92 -8.77 -29.08
N ASN A 219 -9.81 -7.47 -28.82
CA ASN A 219 -8.55 -6.82 -28.42
C ASN A 219 -8.54 -6.34 -26.96
N VAL A 220 -9.48 -6.83 -26.14
CA VAL A 220 -9.59 -6.42 -24.73
C VAL A 220 -8.65 -7.26 -23.87
N SER A 221 -7.73 -6.61 -23.16
CA SER A 221 -6.70 -7.30 -22.35
C SER A 221 -6.84 -7.11 -20.83
N THR A 222 -7.71 -6.20 -20.38
CA THR A 222 -7.91 -5.90 -18.95
C THR A 222 -9.40 -5.86 -18.58
N ILE A 223 -9.72 -6.15 -17.32
CA ILE A 223 -11.08 -6.09 -16.78
C ILE A 223 -11.65 -4.65 -16.85
N SER A 224 -10.82 -3.63 -16.70
CA SER A 224 -11.24 -2.22 -16.82
C SER A 224 -11.67 -1.89 -18.25
N GLU A 225 -10.90 -2.33 -19.26
CA GLU A 225 -11.27 -2.17 -20.66
C GLU A 225 -12.54 -2.97 -20.98
N LEU A 226 -12.68 -4.18 -20.43
CA LEU A 226 -13.88 -5.00 -20.58
C LEU A 226 -15.12 -4.26 -20.06
N CYS A 227 -15.05 -3.69 -18.85
CA CYS A 227 -16.14 -2.92 -18.27
C CYS A 227 -16.52 -1.71 -19.15
N ARG A 228 -15.53 -0.99 -19.69
CA ARG A 228 -15.78 0.13 -20.61
C ARG A 228 -16.47 -0.33 -21.90
N ARG A 229 -15.99 -1.41 -22.52
CA ARG A 229 -16.57 -1.97 -23.76
C ARG A 229 -17.98 -2.50 -23.57
N LEU A 230 -18.29 -3.08 -22.40
CA LEU A 230 -19.65 -3.50 -22.08
C LEU A 230 -20.62 -2.31 -22.04
N VAL A 231 -20.18 -1.15 -21.53
CA VAL A 231 -20.99 0.08 -21.52
C VAL A 231 -21.14 0.65 -22.94
N GLU A 232 -20.05 0.76 -23.71
CA GLU A 232 -20.06 1.30 -25.09
C GLU A 232 -20.97 0.50 -26.03
N THR A 233 -21.00 -0.84 -25.88
CA THR A 233 -21.83 -1.74 -26.70
C THR A 233 -23.25 -1.90 -26.18
N ASN A 234 -23.62 -1.18 -25.12
CA ASN A 234 -24.87 -1.32 -24.37
C ASN A 234 -25.13 -2.75 -23.82
N LYS A 235 -24.12 -3.63 -23.85
CA LYS A 235 -24.20 -5.00 -23.31
C LYS A 235 -24.21 -5.04 -21.78
N SER A 236 -23.76 -3.96 -21.11
CA SER A 236 -23.90 -3.81 -19.65
C SER A 236 -25.35 -3.84 -19.18
N GLN A 237 -26.32 -3.42 -20.00
CA GLN A 237 -27.74 -3.51 -19.66
C GLN A 237 -28.27 -4.95 -19.79
N HIS A 238 -27.82 -5.69 -20.80
CA HIS A 238 -28.22 -7.08 -21.02
C HIS A 238 -27.59 -8.03 -19.99
N TYR A 239 -26.33 -7.77 -19.62
CA TYR A 239 -25.55 -8.56 -18.67
C TYR A 239 -25.34 -7.80 -17.35
N TYR A 240 -26.41 -7.18 -16.83
CA TYR A 240 -26.32 -6.27 -15.68
C TYR A 240 -25.76 -6.92 -14.40
N LEU A 241 -25.94 -8.24 -14.20
CA LEU A 241 -25.38 -8.94 -13.04
C LEU A 241 -23.88 -9.19 -13.19
N ILE A 242 -23.44 -9.47 -14.42
CA ILE A 242 -22.02 -9.64 -14.74
C ILE A 242 -21.32 -8.28 -14.69
N ASP A 243 -21.93 -7.22 -15.23
CA ASP A 243 -21.41 -5.85 -15.13
C ASP A 243 -21.28 -5.40 -13.67
N ARG A 244 -22.28 -5.68 -12.82
CA ARG A 244 -22.20 -5.44 -11.37
C ARG A 244 -21.02 -6.18 -10.75
N LEU A 245 -20.86 -7.47 -11.04
CA LEU A 245 -19.77 -8.28 -10.49
C LEU A 245 -18.39 -7.77 -10.94
N ILE A 246 -18.25 -7.40 -12.21
CA ILE A 246 -17.02 -6.80 -12.76
C ILE A 246 -16.70 -5.50 -12.01
N ARG A 247 -17.69 -4.64 -11.76
CA ARG A 247 -17.49 -3.40 -10.98
C ARG A 247 -17.06 -3.68 -9.55
N LEU A 248 -17.68 -4.65 -8.87
CA LEU A 248 -17.28 -5.08 -7.53
C LEU A 248 -15.82 -5.54 -7.50
N VAL A 249 -15.39 -6.34 -8.48
CA VAL A 249 -13.99 -6.79 -8.59
C VAL A 249 -13.04 -5.61 -8.86
N LEU A 250 -13.44 -4.64 -9.68
CA LEU A 250 -12.64 -3.44 -9.94
C LEU A 250 -12.47 -2.53 -8.73
N THR A 251 -13.38 -2.62 -7.74
CA THR A 251 -13.24 -1.90 -6.46
C THR A 251 -12.31 -2.58 -5.46
N LEU A 252 -11.85 -3.81 -5.74
CA LEU A 252 -10.95 -4.50 -4.84
C LEU A 252 -9.61 -3.74 -4.76
N PRO A 253 -9.14 -3.39 -3.56
CA PRO A 253 -7.83 -2.79 -3.36
C PRO A 253 -6.74 -3.87 -3.51
N VAL A 254 -6.58 -4.41 -4.72
CA VAL A 254 -5.52 -5.40 -5.02
C VAL A 254 -4.18 -4.67 -5.12
N THR A 255 -4.18 -3.42 -5.58
CA THR A 255 -2.96 -2.62 -5.79
C THR A 255 -2.75 -1.62 -4.66
N THR A 256 -1.53 -1.61 -4.11
CA THR A 256 -1.04 -0.65 -3.09
C THR A 256 -0.86 0.77 -3.63
N ALA A 257 -1.16 1.03 -4.91
CA ALA A 257 -0.97 2.34 -5.52
C ALA A 257 -1.83 3.43 -4.87
N THR A 258 -3.04 3.09 -4.40
CA THR A 258 -3.93 4.06 -3.74
C THR A 258 -3.40 4.49 -2.37
N THR A 259 -2.80 3.57 -1.61
CA THR A 259 -2.23 3.90 -0.29
C THR A 259 -0.96 4.74 -0.44
N GLU A 260 -0.08 4.42 -1.40
CA GLU A 260 1.12 5.23 -1.70
C GLU A 260 0.76 6.67 -2.14
N ARG A 261 -0.27 6.82 -3.00
CA ARG A 261 -0.79 8.14 -3.40
C ARG A 261 -1.34 8.91 -2.19
N ALA A 262 -2.08 8.24 -1.31
CA ALA A 262 -2.59 8.86 -0.09
C ALA A 262 -1.45 9.28 0.85
N PHE A 263 -0.43 8.46 1.06
CA PHE A 263 0.71 8.86 1.90
C PHE A 263 1.54 10.01 1.28
N SER A 264 1.69 10.02 -0.04
CA SER A 264 2.33 11.15 -0.75
C SER A 264 1.49 12.43 -0.62
N ALA A 265 0.18 12.35 -0.81
CA ALA A 265 -0.75 13.45 -0.60
C ALA A 265 -0.70 13.94 0.86
N MET A 266 -0.63 13.02 1.82
CA MET A 266 -0.57 13.34 3.24
C MET A 266 0.69 14.15 3.58
N LYS A 267 1.83 13.88 2.93
CA LYS A 267 3.05 14.70 3.09
C LYS A 267 2.87 16.14 2.61
N HIS A 268 2.00 16.38 1.62
CA HIS A 268 1.68 17.72 1.14
C HIS A 268 0.63 18.42 2.01
N VAL A 269 -0.37 17.68 2.50
CA VAL A 269 -1.43 18.20 3.38
C VAL A 269 -0.90 18.50 4.78
N LYS A 270 -0.09 17.59 5.33
CA LYS A 270 0.50 17.67 6.68
C LYS A 270 1.94 18.16 6.59
N THR A 271 2.11 19.47 6.69
CA THR A 271 3.43 20.12 6.72
C THR A 271 3.91 20.32 8.16
N ALA A 272 5.21 20.62 8.33
CA ALA A 272 5.79 20.90 9.65
C ALA A 272 5.06 22.02 10.42
N LEU A 273 4.49 23.00 9.70
CA LEU A 273 3.70 24.10 10.25
C LEU A 273 2.23 23.73 10.52
N ARG A 274 1.71 22.65 9.91
CA ARG A 274 0.32 22.19 10.00
C ARG A 274 0.22 20.76 10.53
N ASN A 275 1.02 20.43 11.55
CA ASN A 275 1.07 19.07 12.12
C ASN A 275 -0.07 18.76 13.10
N LYS A 276 -0.78 19.79 13.60
CA LYS A 276 -1.92 19.66 14.52
C LYS A 276 -3.21 19.91 13.74
N MET A 277 -3.81 18.82 13.25
CA MET A 277 -5.10 18.81 12.55
C MET A 277 -5.96 17.71 13.18
N GLU A 278 -7.26 17.95 13.31
CA GLU A 278 -8.21 16.90 13.69
C GLU A 278 -8.37 15.89 12.54
N ASP A 279 -8.64 14.63 12.89
CA ASP A 279 -8.66 13.52 11.94
C ASP A 279 -9.70 13.72 10.82
N GLU A 280 -10.86 14.28 11.16
CA GLU A 280 -11.93 14.58 10.20
C GLU A 280 -11.48 15.61 9.15
N PHE A 281 -10.90 16.72 9.59
CA PHE A 281 -10.39 17.76 8.69
C PHE A 281 -9.21 17.29 7.83
N LEU A 282 -8.38 16.39 8.37
CA LEU A 282 -7.32 15.74 7.59
C LEU A 282 -7.92 14.83 6.51
N ALA A 283 -8.92 14.03 6.85
CA ALA A 283 -9.60 13.15 5.91
C ALA A 283 -10.25 13.95 4.76
N ASP A 284 -10.97 15.02 5.09
CA ASP A 284 -11.61 15.88 4.08
C ASP A 284 -10.58 16.54 3.16
N SER A 285 -9.50 17.09 3.74
CA SER A 285 -8.41 17.71 2.97
C SER A 285 -7.70 16.71 2.06
N MET A 286 -7.54 15.47 2.54
CA MET A 286 -6.95 14.37 1.78
C MET A 286 -7.82 13.98 0.59
N ILE A 287 -9.14 13.90 0.76
CA ILE A 287 -10.08 13.58 -0.32
C ILE A 287 -9.99 14.63 -1.43
N VAL A 288 -10.06 15.92 -1.07
CA VAL A 288 -9.97 17.03 -2.06
C VAL A 288 -8.65 16.99 -2.83
N TYR A 289 -7.53 16.63 -2.17
CA TYR A 289 -6.22 16.58 -2.80
C TYR A 289 -6.02 15.33 -3.67
N ILE A 290 -6.47 14.17 -3.23
CA ILE A 290 -6.36 12.91 -3.99
C ILE A 290 -7.24 12.99 -5.24
N GLU A 291 -8.47 13.49 -5.08
CA GLU A 291 -9.47 13.63 -6.14
C GLU A 291 -9.41 15.02 -6.79
N ARG A 292 -8.20 15.60 -6.93
CA ARG A 292 -8.05 16.97 -7.45
C ARG A 292 -8.62 17.14 -8.85
N GLU A 293 -8.58 16.10 -9.68
CA GLU A 293 -9.18 16.10 -11.02
C GLU A 293 -10.72 16.28 -10.98
N LEU A 294 -11.36 15.84 -9.90
CA LEU A 294 -12.80 16.00 -9.68
C LEU A 294 -13.13 17.31 -8.95
N SER A 295 -12.19 17.87 -8.18
CA SER A 295 -12.38 19.12 -7.43
C SER A 295 -11.95 20.38 -8.18
N GLU A 296 -11.07 20.29 -9.17
CA GLU A 296 -10.68 21.39 -10.08
C GLU A 296 -11.85 22.14 -10.74
N PRO A 297 -12.95 21.48 -11.19
CA PRO A 297 -14.09 22.20 -11.75
C PRO A 297 -14.99 22.85 -10.68
N ILE A 298 -14.75 22.64 -9.39
CA ILE A 298 -15.54 23.22 -8.31
C ILE A 298 -14.96 24.59 -7.97
N ASP A 299 -15.73 25.64 -8.29
CA ASP A 299 -15.34 27.01 -7.98
C ASP A 299 -15.51 27.33 -6.49
N SER A 300 -14.45 27.85 -5.87
CA SER A 300 -14.45 28.22 -4.45
C SER A 300 -15.43 29.36 -4.16
N ASP A 301 -15.58 30.29 -5.09
CA ASP A 301 -16.46 31.44 -4.91
C ASP A 301 -17.93 30.99 -4.92
N SER A 302 -18.30 30.07 -5.82
CA SER A 302 -19.60 29.39 -5.80
C SER A 302 -19.91 28.68 -4.49
N ILE A 303 -18.94 27.98 -3.87
CA ILE A 303 -19.13 27.32 -2.56
C ILE A 303 -19.41 28.37 -1.46
N VAL A 304 -18.65 29.46 -1.48
CA VAL A 304 -18.78 30.54 -0.49
C VAL A 304 -20.16 31.19 -0.60
N ASP A 305 -20.61 31.48 -1.83
CA ASP A 305 -21.93 32.05 -2.10
C ASP A 305 -23.07 31.11 -1.66
N ASP A 306 -22.97 29.81 -1.94
CA ASP A 306 -23.94 28.81 -1.50
C ASP A 306 -24.00 28.73 0.03
N PHE A 307 -22.84 28.75 0.71
CA PHE A 307 -22.79 28.75 2.17
C PHE A 307 -23.43 30.01 2.78
N TYR A 308 -23.19 31.18 2.19
CA TYR A 308 -23.86 32.42 2.60
C TYR A 308 -25.37 32.37 2.36
N SER A 309 -25.81 31.73 1.27
CA SER A 309 -27.23 31.59 0.95
C SER A 309 -27.99 30.70 1.96
N MET A 310 -27.35 29.66 2.50
CA MET A 310 -27.89 28.79 3.55
C MET A 310 -28.01 29.48 4.91
N LYS A 311 -27.25 30.55 5.14
CA LYS A 311 -27.19 31.25 6.43
C LYS A 311 -28.26 32.33 6.61
N LYS A 312 -29.23 32.46 5.70
CA LYS A 312 -30.37 33.39 5.88
C LYS A 312 -31.13 33.04 7.16
N PRO A 313 -31.25 33.95 8.14
CA PRO A 313 -31.96 33.67 9.37
C PRO A 313 -33.46 33.50 9.08
N SER A 314 -34.01 32.35 9.45
CA SER A 314 -35.45 32.12 9.60
C SER A 314 -35.98 32.98 10.75
N GLY A 315 -36.21 34.26 10.48
CA GLY A 315 -36.72 35.16 11.50
C GLY A 315 -36.73 36.62 11.09
N THR A 316 -37.76 37.03 10.34
CA THR A 316 -38.28 38.40 10.42
C THR A 316 -39.74 38.37 10.02
N THR A 317 -40.59 37.94 10.96
CA THR A 317 -42.02 38.27 10.94
C THR A 317 -42.11 39.77 11.19
N SER A 318 -42.34 40.53 10.13
CA SER A 318 -42.67 41.96 10.22
C SER A 318 -43.97 42.13 11.00
N ILE A 319 -43.88 42.52 12.28
CA ILE A 319 -45.02 43.07 13.02
C ILE A 319 -45.32 44.43 12.40
N GLY A 320 -46.35 44.47 11.58
CA GLY A 320 -46.95 45.71 11.08
C GLY A 320 -47.58 46.46 12.24
N ILE A 321 -47.00 47.60 12.60
CA ILE A 321 -47.69 48.66 13.35
C ILE A 321 -48.31 49.57 12.31
N PHE A 322 -49.63 49.46 12.11
CA PHE A 322 -50.44 50.52 11.53
C PHE A 322 -51.66 50.74 12.43
N SER A 323 -51.68 51.96 12.98
CA SER A 323 -52.79 52.74 13.54
C SER A 323 -53.56 52.22 14.75
#